data_AF-A0A662IBE2-F1
#
_entry.id   AF-A0A662IBE2-F1
#
_cell.length_a   1.000
_cell.length_b   1.000
_cell.length_c   1.000
_cell.angle_alpha   90.00
_cell.angle_beta   90.00
_cell.angle_gamma   90.00
#
_symmetry.space_group_name_H-M   'P 1'
#
loop_
_entity.id
_entity.type
_entity.pdbx_description
1 polymer ?
#
loop_
_entity_poly.entity_id
_entity_poly.type
_entity_poly.pdbx_seq_one_letter_code
_entity_poly.pdbx_strand_id
1 'polypeptide(L)'
;MGHYLLRRFRKGRCRRLIYAIICQLFHFAAGCVTAVTAVKHPSLAALLFGAFIIYEVNEDWHLSNSAYKDIFVYALGLYVTAIFLLN
;
A
#
# COMPACT_ATOMS: atom_id res chain seq x y z
N MET A 1 8.20 5.10 7.74
CA MET A 1 9.63 5.49 7.78
C MET A 1 10.26 5.72 6.40
N GLY A 2 9.62 5.36 5.28
CA GLY A 2 10.18 5.57 3.93
C GLY A 2 10.21 7.04 3.47
N HIS A 3 9.16 7.81 3.73
CA HIS A 3 9.03 9.18 3.19
C HIS A 3 10.01 10.21 3.81
N TYR A 4 10.44 10.05 5.07
CA TYR A 4 11.33 11.02 5.75
C TYR A 4 12.80 10.91 5.32
N LEU A 5 13.29 9.71 4.99
CA LEU A 5 14.64 9.51 4.44
C LEU A 5 14.79 10.05 3.01
N LEU A 6 13.68 10.22 2.29
CA LEU A 6 13.68 10.50 0.85
C LEU A 6 13.47 11.97 0.47
N ARG A 7 13.13 12.85 1.44
CA ARG A 7 13.12 14.31 1.23
C ARG A 7 14.49 14.86 0.82
N ARG A 8 15.58 14.15 1.13
CA ARG A 8 16.97 14.52 0.78
C ARG A 8 17.31 14.34 -0.71
N PHE A 9 16.51 13.59 -1.48
CA PHE A 9 16.75 13.29 -2.90
C PHE A 9 15.85 14.08 -3.89
N ARG A 10 15.40 15.26 -3.46
CA ARG A 10 14.46 16.18 -4.12
C ARG A 10 14.98 16.91 -5.39
N LYS A 11 15.53 16.21 -6.39
CA LYS A 11 15.86 16.83 -7.70
C LYS A 11 15.43 15.95 -8.88
N GLY A 12 14.29 16.28 -9.51
CA GLY A 12 13.86 15.75 -10.83
C GLY A 12 12.39 15.28 -10.93
N ARG A 13 11.66 15.67 -11.98
CA ARG A 13 10.27 15.22 -12.27
C ARG A 13 10.19 13.70 -12.52
N CYS A 14 11.13 13.13 -13.28
CA CYS A 14 11.17 11.67 -13.52
C CYS A 14 11.35 10.85 -12.24
N ARG A 15 12.20 11.29 -11.30
CA ARG A 15 12.41 10.56 -10.04
C ARG A 15 11.15 10.48 -9.18
N ARG A 16 10.33 11.54 -9.19
CA ARG A 16 9.02 11.54 -8.50
C ARG A 16 8.04 10.55 -9.13
N LEU A 17 8.01 10.47 -10.46
CA LEU A 17 7.17 9.52 -11.18
C LEU A 17 7.56 8.08 -10.89
N ILE A 18 8.86 7.76 -11.00
CA ILE A 18 9.37 6.41 -10.70
C ILE A 18 9.05 6.02 -9.26
N TYR A 19 9.27 6.95 -8.32
CA TYR A 19 8.93 6.72 -6.92
C TYR A 19 7.44 6.43 -6.73
N ALA A 20 6.56 7.23 -7.31
CA ALA A 20 5.13 7.03 -7.22
C ALA A 20 4.71 5.66 -7.78
N ILE A 21 5.24 5.27 -8.95
CA ILE A 21 4.97 3.97 -9.56
C ILE A 21 5.41 2.83 -8.63
N ILE A 22 6.63 2.89 -8.10
CA ILE A 22 7.15 1.88 -7.17
C ILE A 22 6.25 1.78 -5.94
N CYS A 23 5.85 2.90 -5.35
CA CYS A 23 4.97 2.93 -4.19
C CYS A 23 3.63 2.23 -4.47
N GLN A 24 2.99 2.57 -5.60
CA GLN A 24 1.73 1.94 -6.00
C GLN A 24 1.89 0.43 -6.26
N LEU A 25 3.01 -0.01 -6.84
CA LEU A 25 3.30 -1.44 -7.00
C LEU A 25 3.40 -2.16 -5.65
N PHE A 26 4.03 -1.54 -4.64
CA PHE A 26 4.10 -2.11 -3.30
C PHE A 26 2.74 -2.13 -2.60
N HIS A 27 1.91 -1.09 -2.78
CA HIS A 27 0.54 -1.08 -2.22
C HIS A 27 -0.31 -2.20 -2.83
N PHE A 28 -0.25 -2.37 -4.15
CA PHE A 28 -0.92 -3.48 -4.83
C PHE A 28 -0.43 -4.84 -4.31
N ALA A 29 0.89 -5.04 -4.25
CA ALA A 29 1.48 -6.27 -3.75
C ALA A 29 1.10 -6.56 -2.29
N ALA A 30 1.05 -5.54 -1.43
CA ALA A 30 0.61 -5.67 -0.04
C ALA A 30 -0.86 -6.13 0.06
N GLY A 31 -1.72 -5.65 -0.84
CA GLY A 31 -3.09 -6.14 -0.97
C GLY A 31 -3.13 -7.64 -1.32
N CYS A 32 -2.35 -8.06 -2.31
CA CYS A 32 -2.25 -9.47 -2.72
C CYS A 32 -1.76 -10.36 -1.58
N VAL A 33 -0.69 -9.94 -0.87
CA VAL A 33 -0.15 -10.68 0.28
C VAL A 33 -1.20 -10.82 1.38
N THR A 34 -1.97 -9.77 1.63
CA THR A 34 -3.02 -9.80 2.66
C THR A 34 -4.12 -10.81 2.29
N ALA A 35 -4.55 -10.84 1.03
CA ALA A 35 -5.53 -11.82 0.55
C ALA A 35 -5.02 -13.27 0.67
N VAL A 36 -3.78 -13.55 0.26
CA VAL A 36 -3.17 -14.89 0.42
C VAL A 36 -3.07 -15.28 1.91
N THR A 37 -2.66 -14.32 2.74
CA THR A 37 -2.53 -14.55 4.19
C THR A 37 -3.88 -14.85 4.84
N ALA A 38 -4.97 -14.24 4.35
CA ALA A 38 -6.31 -14.43 4.90
C ALA A 38 -6.79 -15.89 4.83
N VAL A 39 -6.31 -16.68 3.87
CA VAL A 39 -6.68 -18.10 3.71
C VAL A 39 -6.13 -18.98 4.84
N LYS A 40 -4.91 -18.70 5.31
CA LYS A 40 -4.22 -19.55 6.30
C LYS A 40 -4.15 -18.92 7.70
N HIS A 41 -4.08 -17.60 7.77
CA HIS A 41 -3.83 -16.83 8.99
C HIS A 41 -4.73 -15.58 9.02
N PRO A 42 -6.05 -15.72 9.18
CA PRO A 42 -7.00 -14.60 9.11
C PRO A 42 -6.70 -13.49 10.12
N SER A 43 -6.25 -13.83 11.33
CA SER A 43 -5.82 -12.84 12.33
C SER A 43 -4.60 -12.03 11.88
N LEU A 44 -3.64 -12.68 11.20
CA LEU A 44 -2.48 -11.98 10.65
C LEU A 44 -2.90 -11.07 9.48
N ALA A 45 -3.82 -11.52 8.63
CA ALA A 45 -4.36 -10.69 7.56
C ALA A 45 -5.10 -9.45 8.10
N ALA A 46 -5.88 -9.59 9.17
CA ALA A 46 -6.52 -8.46 9.85
C ALA A 46 -5.49 -7.47 10.43
N LEU A 47 -4.40 -7.97 11.01
CA LEU A 47 -3.30 -7.13 11.50
C LEU A 47 -2.58 -6.40 10.35
N LEU A 48 -2.30 -7.08 9.23
CA LEU A 48 -1.68 -6.47 8.05
C LEU A 48 -2.57 -5.38 7.45
N PHE A 49 -3.86 -5.65 7.28
CA PHE A 49 -4.84 -4.67 6.83
C PHE A 49 -4.88 -3.46 7.77
N GLY A 50 -5.03 -3.68 9.08
CA GLY A 50 -5.09 -2.61 10.07
C GLY A 50 -3.81 -1.76 10.08
N ALA A 51 -2.64 -2.41 10.06
CA ALA A 51 -1.36 -1.71 10.02
C ALA A 51 -1.21 -0.84 8.77
N PHE A 52 -1.64 -1.35 7.60
CA PHE A 52 -1.61 -0.59 6.35
C PHE A 52 -2.54 0.64 6.40
N ILE A 53 -3.80 0.46 6.81
CA ILE A 53 -4.76 1.56 6.91
C ILE A 53 -4.30 2.63 7.91
N ILE A 54 -3.86 2.22 9.10
CA ILE A 54 -3.37 3.15 10.12
C ILE A 54 -2.15 3.92 9.59
N TYR A 55 -1.23 3.24 8.90
CA TYR A 55 -0.06 3.87 8.31
C TYR A 55 -0.45 4.92 7.26
N GLU A 56 -1.27 4.58 6.27
CA GLU A 56 -1.64 5.48 5.18
C GLU A 56 -2.43 6.69 5.68
N VAL A 57 -3.41 6.47 6.57
CA VAL A 57 -4.19 7.58 7.16
C VAL A 57 -3.29 8.49 7.98
N ASN A 58 -2.38 7.93 8.78
CA ASN A 58 -1.43 8.72 9.53
C ASN A 58 -0.45 9.45 8.61
N GLU A 59 0.03 8.82 7.53
CA GLU A 59 0.90 9.47 6.56
C GLU A 59 0.21 10.65 5.88
N ASP A 60 -1.06 10.50 5.49
CA ASP A 60 -1.85 11.57 4.89
C ASP A 60 -2.13 12.73 5.84
N TRP A 61 -2.32 12.45 7.14
CA TRP A 61 -2.41 13.49 8.17
C TRP A 61 -1.15 14.39 8.20
N HIS A 62 0.02 13.83 7.92
CA HIS A 62 1.30 14.55 7.98
C HIS A 62 1.76 15.10 6.62
N LEU A 63 1.40 14.45 5.52
CA LEU A 63 1.91 14.76 4.18
C LEU A 63 0.85 15.26 3.21
N SER A 64 -0.44 15.15 3.54
CA SER A 64 -1.59 15.56 2.72
C SER A 64 -1.53 15.02 1.28
N ASN A 65 -1.13 13.76 1.14
CA ASN A 65 -0.84 13.11 -0.14
C ASN A 65 -2.02 12.31 -0.73
N SER A 66 -3.23 12.44 -0.18
CA SER A 66 -4.44 11.73 -0.61
C SER A 66 -4.38 10.21 -0.41
N ALA A 67 -4.38 9.76 0.86
CA ALA A 67 -4.34 8.33 1.25
C ALA A 67 -5.38 7.45 0.52
N TYR A 68 -6.51 8.02 0.10
CA TYR A 68 -7.53 7.25 -0.63
C TYR A 68 -6.99 6.58 -1.89
N LYS A 69 -5.96 7.15 -2.55
CA LYS A 69 -5.36 6.56 -3.76
C LYS A 69 -4.56 5.31 -3.43
N ASP A 70 -3.76 5.39 -2.36
CA ASP A 70 -2.92 4.30 -1.89
C ASP A 70 -3.77 3.14 -1.35
N ILE A 71 -4.80 3.47 -0.57
CA ILE A 71 -5.80 2.51 -0.09
C ILE A 71 -6.55 1.86 -1.26
N PHE A 72 -6.90 2.61 -2.31
CA PHE A 72 -7.56 2.07 -3.49
C PHE A 72 -6.69 1.03 -4.21
N VAL A 73 -5.41 1.32 -4.44
CA VAL A 73 -4.50 0.39 -5.12
C VAL A 73 -4.22 -0.86 -4.28
N TYR A 74 -4.10 -0.70 -2.97
CA TYR A 74 -4.08 -1.83 -2.03
C TYR A 74 -5.34 -2.70 -2.13
N ALA A 75 -6.52 -2.07 -2.11
CA ALA A 75 -7.80 -2.78 -2.23
C ALA A 75 -7.93 -3.52 -3.57
N LEU A 76 -7.41 -2.95 -4.65
CA LEU A 76 -7.36 -3.60 -5.97
C LEU A 76 -6.54 -4.90 -5.92
N GLY A 77 -5.36 -4.89 -5.32
CA GLY A 77 -4.53 -6.11 -5.17
C GLY A 77 -5.20 -7.17 -4.32
N LEU A 78 -5.85 -6.76 -3.24
CA LEU A 78 -6.64 -7.65 -2.38
C LEU A 78 -7.79 -8.29 -3.16
N TYR A 79 -8.56 -7.50 -3.91
CA TYR A 79 -9.73 -7.97 -4.64
C TYR A 79 -9.37 -8.88 -5.82
N VAL A 80 -8.39 -8.49 -6.63
CA VAL A 80 -7.89 -9.32 -7.74
C VAL A 80 -7.42 -10.68 -7.22
N THR A 81 -6.64 -10.69 -6.15
CA THR A 81 -6.14 -11.93 -5.55
C THR A 81 -7.26 -12.77 -4.96
N ALA A 82 -8.25 -12.14 -4.32
CA ALA A 82 -9.41 -12.85 -3.78
C ALA A 82 -10.20 -13.58 -4.87
N ILE A 83 -10.37 -13.00 -6.07
CA ILE A 83 -11.01 -13.67 -7.22
C ILE A 83 -10.27 -14.97 -7.56
N PHE A 84 -8.93 -14.94 -7.63
CA PHE A 84 -8.15 -16.14 -7.95
C PHE A 84 -8.16 -17.20 -6.84
N LEU A 85 -8.34 -16.79 -5.58
CA LEU A 85 -8.39 -17.72 -4.44
C LEU A 85 -9.78 -18.36 -4.24
N LEU A 86 -10.83 -17.73 -4.75
CA LEU A 86 -12.22 -18.18 -4.61
C LEU A 86 -12.76 -18.94 -5.84
N ASN A 87 -12.00 -18.94 -6.93
CA ASN A 87 -12.24 -19.77 -8.12
C ASN A 87 -11.58 -21.15 -7.95
#